data_AF-A0A956S2N8-F1
#
_entry.id   AF-A0A956S2N8-F1
#
_cell.length_a   1.000
_cell.length_b   1.000
_cell.length_c   1.000
_cell.angle_alpha   90.00
_cell.angle_beta   90.00
_cell.angle_gamma   90.00
#
_symmetry.space_group_name_H-M   'P 1'
#
loop_
_entity.id
_entity.type
_entity.pdbx_description
1 polymer ?
#
loop_
_entity_poly.entity_id
_entity_poly.type
_entity_poly.pdbx_seq_one_letter_code
_entity_poly.pdbx_strand_id
1 'polypeptide(L)'
;MPGLDASQLERFRAGQALFGRIFTEADGLGPRFNENACNACHTDPADGGTGEQLVVKAAHQAADGTCDVLAAQGGENVRAKVTPRAAALGAAPAGTPAEANTRGRINTPFLFGVGLMDLIPLADLEARADPDDRDGDGISGRLGQGGQR
;
A
#
# COMPACT_ATOMS: atom_id res chain seq x y z
N MET A 1 -4.20 6.98 -24.10
CA MET A 1 -4.33 8.07 -23.12
C MET A 1 -3.90 9.36 -23.79
N PRO A 2 -4.70 10.42 -23.73
CA PRO A 2 -4.29 11.73 -24.24
C PRO A 2 -2.98 12.18 -23.57
N GLY A 3 -2.06 12.77 -24.34
CA GLY A 3 -0.84 13.40 -23.80
C GLY A 3 0.38 12.51 -23.61
N LEU A 4 0.32 11.19 -23.86
CA LEU A 4 1.50 10.32 -23.82
C LEU A 4 2.15 10.20 -25.20
N ASP A 5 3.48 10.31 -25.26
CA ASP A 5 4.27 9.89 -26.42
C ASP A 5 4.30 8.35 -26.57
N ALA A 6 4.86 7.87 -27.69
CA ALA A 6 4.90 6.44 -27.98
C ALA A 6 5.65 5.63 -26.90
N SER A 7 6.76 6.14 -26.39
CA SER A 7 7.58 5.47 -25.37
C SER A 7 6.86 5.44 -24.02
N GLN A 8 6.16 6.52 -23.66
CA GLN A 8 5.37 6.62 -22.44
C GLN A 8 4.17 5.68 -22.49
N LEU A 9 3.49 5.60 -23.63
CA LEU A 9 2.38 4.67 -23.83
C LEU A 9 2.83 3.22 -23.77
N GLU A 10 4.00 2.89 -24.32
CA GLU A 10 4.59 1.56 -24.20
C GLU A 10 4.91 1.21 -22.74
N ARG A 11 5.58 2.09 -22.00
CA ARG A 11 5.84 1.90 -20.56
C ARG A 11 4.56 1.73 -19.76
N PHE A 12 3.54 2.53 -20.05
CA PHE A 12 2.23 2.41 -19.41
C PHE A 12 1.61 1.03 -19.65
N ARG A 13 1.60 0.54 -20.91
CA ARG A 13 1.06 -0.78 -21.25
C ARG A 13 1.83 -1.92 -20.61
N ALA A 14 3.17 -1.83 -20.56
CA ALA A 14 4.01 -2.81 -19.87
C ALA A 14 3.70 -2.85 -18.36
N GLY A 15 3.55 -1.69 -17.74
CA GLY A 15 3.14 -1.56 -16.34
C GLY A 15 1.75 -2.16 -16.09
N GLN A 16 0.77 -1.85 -16.96
CA GLN A 16 -0.58 -2.41 -16.88
C GLN A 16 -0.58 -3.95 -16.99
N ALA A 17 0.21 -4.51 -17.91
CA ALA A 17 0.35 -5.96 -18.06
C ALA A 17 0.96 -6.61 -16.81
N LEU A 18 1.96 -5.98 -16.19
CA LEU A 18 2.52 -6.44 -14.93
C LEU A 18 1.52 -6.32 -13.76
N PHE A 19 0.73 -5.25 -13.73
CA PHE A 19 -0.27 -4.99 -12.68
C PHE A 19 -1.36 -6.06 -12.63
N GLY A 20 -1.79 -6.55 -13.80
CA GLY A 20 -2.76 -7.64 -13.93
C GLY A 20 -2.14 -9.05 -13.92
N ARG A 21 -0.83 -9.17 -13.72
CA ARG A 21 -0.16 -10.48 -13.70
C ARG A 21 -0.56 -11.26 -12.45
N ILE A 22 -0.88 -12.53 -12.64
CA ILE A 22 -1.05 -13.50 -11.56
C ILE A 22 0.34 -14.03 -11.15
N PHE A 23 0.67 -13.87 -9.88
CA PHE A 23 1.86 -14.41 -9.24
C PHE A 23 1.60 -15.81 -8.68
N THR A 24 2.60 -16.67 -8.79
CA THR A 24 2.57 -18.06 -8.31
C THR A 24 3.68 -18.32 -7.30
N GLU A 25 3.68 -19.48 -6.66
CA GLU A 25 4.79 -19.90 -5.78
C GLU A 25 6.15 -19.86 -6.50
N ALA A 26 6.18 -20.20 -7.80
CA ALA A 26 7.39 -20.14 -8.62
C ALA A 26 7.89 -18.72 -8.86
N ASP A 27 7.00 -17.73 -8.80
CA ASP A 27 7.33 -16.31 -8.89
C ASP A 27 7.76 -15.71 -7.54
N GLY A 28 7.80 -16.51 -6.48
CA GLY A 28 8.11 -16.08 -5.12
C GLY A 28 6.89 -15.67 -4.29
N LEU A 29 5.67 -16.05 -4.69
CA LEU A 29 4.49 -15.87 -3.84
C LEU A 29 4.68 -16.70 -2.55
N GLY A 30 4.93 -16.00 -1.46
CA GLY A 30 5.28 -16.60 -0.17
C GLY A 30 4.14 -17.42 0.44
N PRO A 31 4.44 -18.29 1.42
CA PRO A 31 3.52 -19.32 1.91
C PRO A 31 2.21 -18.74 2.47
N ARG A 32 2.22 -17.47 2.88
CA ARG A 32 1.04 -16.69 3.24
C ARG A 32 1.02 -15.41 2.41
N PHE A 33 -0.15 -15.00 1.95
CA PHE A 33 -0.36 -13.80 1.14
C PHE A 33 -1.79 -13.27 1.32
N ASN A 34 -2.11 -12.13 0.70
CA ASN A 34 -3.47 -11.59 0.68
C ASN A 34 -4.13 -11.77 -0.67
N GLU A 35 -3.43 -11.36 -1.73
CA GLU A 35 -3.81 -11.66 -3.10
C GLU A 35 -2.59 -11.94 -3.96
N ASN A 36 -2.83 -12.55 -5.12
CA ASN A 36 -1.78 -12.96 -6.05
C ASN A 36 -1.78 -12.13 -7.35
N ALA A 37 -2.48 -11.00 -7.40
CA ALA A 37 -2.40 -10.01 -8.47
C ALA A 37 -2.69 -8.62 -7.88
N CYS A 38 -2.09 -7.55 -8.44
CA CYS A 38 -2.31 -6.20 -7.91
C CYS A 38 -3.76 -5.75 -8.14
N ASN A 39 -4.31 -6.06 -9.31
CA ASN A 39 -5.71 -5.82 -9.65
C ASN A 39 -6.69 -6.83 -9.01
N ALA A 40 -6.27 -7.67 -8.06
CA ALA A 40 -7.23 -8.42 -7.24
C ALA A 40 -7.83 -7.54 -6.12
N CYS A 41 -7.10 -6.49 -5.70
CA CYS A 41 -7.60 -5.51 -4.74
C CYS A 41 -7.76 -4.10 -5.34
N HIS A 42 -7.12 -3.77 -6.46
CA HIS A 42 -7.18 -2.43 -7.08
C HIS A 42 -7.95 -2.48 -8.41
N THR A 43 -9.28 -2.53 -8.33
CA THR A 43 -10.17 -2.96 -9.43
C THR A 43 -11.15 -1.89 -9.92
N ASP A 44 -11.60 -1.00 -9.04
CA ASP A 44 -12.76 -0.12 -9.29
C ASP A 44 -12.36 1.37 -9.29
N PRO A 45 -12.75 2.16 -10.30
CA PRO A 45 -13.57 1.80 -11.47
C PRO A 45 -12.80 1.09 -12.60
N ALA A 46 -11.49 0.93 -12.45
CA ALA A 46 -10.61 0.20 -13.38
C ALA A 46 -9.35 -0.25 -12.64
N ASP A 47 -8.53 -1.09 -13.28
CA ASP A 47 -7.23 -1.53 -12.76
C ASP A 47 -6.39 -0.34 -12.27
N GLY A 48 -5.99 -0.38 -10.99
CA GLY A 48 -5.32 0.73 -10.30
C GLY A 48 -6.26 1.59 -9.46
N GLY A 49 -7.55 1.28 -9.44
CA GLY A 49 -8.55 1.91 -8.58
C GLY A 49 -8.55 1.38 -7.14
N THR A 50 -9.64 1.63 -6.42
CA THR A 50 -9.92 1.00 -5.11
C THR A 50 -10.50 -0.40 -5.30
N GLY A 51 -10.88 -1.08 -4.23
CA GLY A 51 -11.59 -2.36 -4.32
C GLY A 51 -12.27 -2.74 -3.01
N GLU A 52 -13.16 -3.71 -3.11
CA GLU A 52 -13.95 -4.19 -1.96
C GLU A 52 -13.15 -5.11 -1.03
N GLN A 53 -11.98 -5.59 -1.48
CA GLN A 53 -11.10 -6.41 -0.66
C GLN A 53 -10.53 -5.58 0.48
N LEU A 54 -10.77 -6.03 1.71
CA LEU A 54 -10.33 -5.34 2.91
C LEU A 54 -9.08 -5.99 3.47
N VAL A 55 -8.04 -5.18 3.66
CA VAL A 55 -6.83 -5.57 4.37
C VAL A 55 -7.07 -5.37 5.87
N VAL A 56 -6.81 -6.42 6.64
CA VAL A 56 -6.81 -6.33 8.10
C VAL A 56 -5.45 -5.81 8.56
N LYS A 57 -5.48 -4.69 9.28
CA LYS A 57 -4.35 -4.20 10.07
C LYS A 57 -4.64 -4.47 11.54
N ALA A 58 -3.66 -4.94 12.27
CA ALA A 58 -3.73 -5.25 13.69
C ALA A 58 -2.61 -4.52 14.42
N ALA A 59 -2.91 -4.01 15.60
CA ALA A 59 -1.96 -3.26 16.40
C ALA A 59 -2.18 -3.49 17.89
N HIS A 60 -1.17 -3.14 18.69
CA HIS A 60 -1.29 -2.98 20.12
C HIS A 60 -1.28 -1.48 20.45
N GLN A 61 -2.43 -0.96 20.87
CA GLN A 61 -2.56 0.39 21.38
C GLN A 61 -2.30 0.40 22.89
N ALA A 62 -1.23 1.08 23.31
CA ALA A 62 -0.88 1.28 24.70
C ALA A 62 -1.73 2.38 25.35
N ALA A 63 -1.78 2.39 26.68
CA ALA A 63 -2.58 3.36 27.45
C ALA A 63 -2.13 4.82 27.30
N ASP A 64 -0.86 5.05 26.93
CA ASP A 64 -0.29 6.37 26.65
C ASP A 64 -0.60 6.87 25.23
N GLY A 65 -1.36 6.10 24.43
CA GLY A 65 -1.73 6.42 23.07
C GLY A 65 -0.75 5.90 22.01
N THR A 66 0.38 5.29 22.41
CA THR A 66 1.32 4.67 21.47
C THR A 66 0.66 3.51 20.72
N CYS A 67 0.88 3.44 19.41
CA CYS A 67 0.35 2.38 18.55
C CYS A 67 1.50 1.57 17.95
N ASP A 68 1.71 0.35 18.43
CA ASP A 68 2.62 -0.62 17.82
C ASP A 68 1.84 -1.42 16.77
N VAL A 69 2.23 -1.31 15.50
CA VAL A 69 1.59 -2.01 14.38
C VAL A 69 2.00 -3.50 14.28
N LEU A 70 2.81 -3.99 15.22
CA LEU A 70 3.23 -5.39 15.31
C LEU A 70 3.81 -5.90 13.98
N ALA A 71 4.68 -5.08 13.35
CA ALA A 71 5.21 -5.35 12.01
C ALA A 71 5.90 -6.72 11.94
N ALA A 72 6.67 -7.09 12.97
CA ALA A 72 7.37 -8.37 13.05
C ALA A 72 6.40 -9.57 13.12
N GLN A 73 5.22 -9.39 13.71
CA GLN A 73 4.17 -10.40 13.83
C GLN A 73 3.22 -10.38 12.61
N GLY A 74 3.39 -9.42 11.69
CA GLY A 74 2.53 -9.24 10.52
C GLY A 74 1.25 -8.45 10.80
N GLY A 75 1.19 -7.70 11.90
CA GLY A 75 0.03 -6.87 12.24
C GLY A 75 -0.25 -5.79 11.19
N GLU A 76 0.78 -5.20 10.59
CA GLU A 76 0.61 -4.17 9.57
C GLU A 76 -0.18 -4.65 8.35
N ASN A 77 -0.05 -5.92 7.98
CA ASN A 77 -0.81 -6.56 6.90
C ASN A 77 -1.02 -8.04 7.23
N VAL A 78 -2.15 -8.34 7.89
CA VAL A 78 -2.52 -9.72 8.23
C VAL A 78 -2.81 -10.48 6.94
N ARG A 79 -2.14 -11.62 6.74
CA ARG A 79 -2.16 -12.40 5.50
C ARG A 79 -3.22 -13.50 5.52
N ALA A 80 -4.34 -13.26 4.87
CA ALA A 80 -5.55 -14.08 4.97
C ALA A 80 -5.54 -15.38 4.14
N LYS A 81 -4.52 -15.60 3.29
CA LYS A 81 -4.42 -16.79 2.43
C LYS A 81 -3.12 -17.54 2.66
N VAL A 82 -3.11 -18.81 2.25
CA VAL A 82 -1.91 -19.66 2.16
C VAL A 82 -1.80 -20.27 0.78
N THR A 83 -0.57 -20.52 0.35
CA THR A 83 -0.30 -21.17 -0.94
C THR A 83 -0.62 -22.67 -0.85
N PRO A 84 -1.00 -23.36 -1.95
CA PRO A 84 -1.32 -24.79 -1.92
C PRO A 84 -0.23 -25.67 -1.31
N ARG A 85 1.06 -25.39 -1.60
CA ARG A 85 2.18 -26.13 -1.01
C ARG A 85 2.25 -25.95 0.50
N ALA A 86 2.10 -24.71 0.97
CA ALA A 86 2.10 -24.41 2.41
C ALA A 86 0.91 -25.09 3.12
N ALA A 87 -0.28 -25.07 2.51
CA ALA A 87 -1.47 -25.74 3.04
C ALA A 87 -1.25 -27.27 3.13
N ALA A 88 -0.64 -27.89 2.12
CA ALA A 88 -0.30 -29.32 2.13
C ALA A 88 0.71 -29.69 3.24
N LEU A 89 1.51 -28.72 3.69
CA LEU A 89 2.43 -28.85 4.83
C LEU A 89 1.80 -28.46 6.17
N GLY A 90 0.49 -28.18 6.20
CA GLY A 90 -0.26 -27.85 7.42
C GLY A 90 -0.24 -26.37 7.81
N ALA A 91 0.24 -25.47 6.95
CA ALA A 91 0.19 -24.03 7.23
C ALA A 91 -1.25 -23.50 7.07
N ALA A 92 -1.66 -22.64 8.00
CA ALA A 92 -2.90 -21.88 7.95
C ALA A 92 -2.62 -20.38 7.62
N PRO A 93 -3.63 -19.63 7.16
CA PRO A 93 -3.57 -18.16 7.07
C PRO A 93 -2.99 -17.52 8.33
N ALA A 94 -2.34 -16.36 8.17
CA ALA A 94 -1.97 -15.57 9.34
C ALA A 94 -3.26 -15.07 10.00
N GLY A 95 -3.47 -15.46 11.26
CA GLY A 95 -4.45 -14.83 12.10
C GLY A 95 -3.96 -13.45 12.57
N THR A 96 -4.84 -12.73 13.26
CA THR A 96 -4.44 -11.55 14.03
C THR A 96 -3.35 -11.94 15.04
N PRO A 97 -2.25 -11.18 15.16
CA PRO A 97 -1.24 -11.41 16.19
C PRO A 97 -1.87 -11.48 17.59
N ALA A 98 -1.37 -12.37 18.45
CA ALA A 98 -1.95 -12.60 19.77
C ALA A 98 -1.85 -11.37 20.68
N GLU A 99 -0.82 -10.55 20.47
CA GLU A 99 -0.52 -9.32 21.18
C GLU A 99 -1.39 -8.15 20.71
N ALA A 100 -2.11 -8.28 19.60
CA ALA A 100 -2.97 -7.20 19.10
C ALA A 100 -4.20 -7.02 19.98
N ASN A 101 -4.45 -5.78 20.41
CA ASN A 101 -5.67 -5.39 21.14
C ASN A 101 -6.62 -4.53 20.30
N THR A 102 -6.22 -4.14 19.09
CA THR A 102 -7.06 -3.39 18.15
C THR A 102 -6.85 -3.88 16.71
N ARG A 103 -7.86 -3.62 15.86
CA ARG A 103 -7.83 -3.97 14.44
C ARG A 103 -8.58 -2.94 13.59
N GLY A 104 -8.05 -2.66 12.42
CA GLY A 104 -8.68 -1.89 11.35
C GLY A 104 -8.90 -2.74 10.11
N ARG A 105 -9.95 -2.44 9.35
CA ARG A 105 -10.19 -3.00 8.02
C ARG A 105 -10.12 -1.87 7.03
N ILE A 106 -9.20 -1.95 6.08
CA ILE A 106 -8.84 -0.86 5.19
C ILE A 106 -9.07 -1.32 3.76
N ASN A 107 -9.80 -0.52 2.98
CA ASN A 107 -9.89 -0.70 1.55
C ASN A 107 -8.61 -0.23 0.87
N THR A 108 -8.33 -0.78 -0.30
CA THR A 108 -7.19 -0.37 -1.10
C THR A 108 -7.35 1.07 -1.61
N PRO A 109 -6.28 1.88 -1.59
CA PRO A 109 -6.34 3.24 -2.12
C PRO A 109 -6.38 3.24 -3.66
N PHE A 110 -6.78 4.38 -4.23
CA PHE A 110 -6.58 4.64 -5.65
C PHE A 110 -5.08 4.82 -5.94
N LEU A 111 -4.58 4.17 -6.98
CA LEU A 111 -3.21 4.25 -7.47
C LEU A 111 -3.07 5.10 -8.73
N PHE A 112 -4.16 5.68 -9.24
CA PHE A 112 -4.08 6.55 -10.41
C PHE A 112 -3.19 7.76 -10.14
N GLY A 113 -2.20 7.97 -11.00
CA GLY A 113 -1.32 9.14 -10.92
C GLY A 113 -0.26 9.11 -9.81
N VAL A 114 -0.18 8.07 -8.97
CA VAL A 114 0.84 8.00 -7.89
C VAL A 114 2.26 8.04 -8.46
N GLY A 115 2.50 7.37 -9.59
CA GLY A 115 3.79 7.43 -10.27
C GLY A 115 4.14 8.81 -10.85
N LEU A 116 3.16 9.69 -11.06
CA LEU A 116 3.43 11.09 -11.42
C LEU A 116 3.79 11.93 -10.18
N MET A 117 3.20 11.61 -9.03
CA MET A 117 3.56 12.25 -7.76
C MET A 117 4.98 11.89 -7.33
N ASP A 118 5.39 10.63 -7.54
CA ASP A 118 6.75 10.16 -7.24
C ASP A 118 7.82 10.85 -8.10
N LEU A 119 7.45 11.47 -9.22
CA LEU A 119 8.35 12.27 -10.04
C LEU A 119 8.59 13.69 -9.49
N ILE A 120 7.85 14.11 -8.46
CA ILE A 120 8.06 15.40 -7.80
C ILE A 120 9.31 15.26 -6.90
N PRO A 121 10.40 15.99 -7.17
CA PRO A 121 11.59 15.95 -6.35
C PRO A 121 11.31 16.38 -4.91
N LEU A 122 11.92 15.70 -3.94
CA LEU A 122 11.80 16.07 -2.52
C LEU A 122 12.21 17.53 -2.28
N ALA A 123 13.26 18.00 -2.95
CA ALA A 123 13.74 19.38 -2.86
C ALA A 123 12.66 20.41 -3.27
N ASP A 124 11.80 20.06 -4.23
CA ASP A 124 10.70 20.94 -4.64
C ASP A 124 9.62 21.01 -3.57
N LEU A 125 9.38 19.91 -2.84
CA LEU A 125 8.47 19.88 -1.70
C LEU A 125 9.04 20.65 -0.50
N GLU A 126 10.34 20.52 -0.23
CA GLU A 126 11.05 21.25 0.82
C GLU A 126 11.04 22.76 0.57
N ALA A 127 11.30 23.19 -0.67
CA ALA A 127 11.30 24.59 -1.04
C ALA A 127 9.91 25.25 -0.92
N ARG A 128 8.84 24.45 -0.99
CA ARG A 128 7.44 24.89 -0.86
C ARG A 128 6.90 24.77 0.57
N ALA A 129 7.69 24.26 1.53
CA ALA A 129 7.29 24.24 2.92
C ALA A 129 7.20 25.68 3.45
N ASP A 130 6.03 26.04 3.97
CA ASP A 130 5.79 27.33 4.58
C ASP A 130 5.07 27.19 5.93
N PRO A 131 5.79 26.83 6.99
CA PRO A 131 5.19 26.59 8.29
C PRO A 131 4.58 27.84 8.94
N ASP A 132 5.01 29.03 8.51
CA ASP A 132 4.71 30.30 9.14
C ASP A 132 3.89 31.25 8.25
N ASP A 133 3.33 30.76 7.12
CA ASP A 133 2.54 31.56 6.15
C ASP A 133 3.27 32.87 5.77
N ARG A 134 4.51 32.72 5.32
CA ARG A 134 5.42 33.84 5.00
C ARG A 134 4.96 34.62 3.78
N ASP A 135 4.18 34.02 2.89
CA ASP A 135 3.60 34.71 1.73
C ASP A 135 2.19 35.26 1.98
N GLY A 136 1.55 34.92 3.10
CA GLY A 136 0.30 35.53 3.58
C GLY A 136 -0.92 35.10 2.76
N ASP A 137 -0.87 33.95 2.11
CA ASP A 137 -1.99 33.39 1.35
C ASP A 137 -3.01 32.64 2.24
N GLY A 138 -2.68 32.49 3.54
CA GLY A 138 -3.50 31.83 4.54
C GLY A 138 -3.28 30.31 4.64
N ILE A 139 -2.25 29.77 3.99
CA ILE A 139 -1.90 28.35 3.97
C ILE A 139 -0.56 28.14 4.68
N SER A 140 -0.58 27.46 5.83
CA SER A 140 0.64 27.02 6.50
C SER A 140 0.83 25.50 6.36
N GLY A 141 2.05 25.06 6.07
CA GLY A 141 2.36 23.64 5.87
C GLY A 141 3.82 23.28 6.11
N ARG A 142 4.04 22.11 6.70
CA ARG A 142 5.37 21.47 6.81
C ARG A 142 5.45 20.27 5.89
N LEU A 143 6.65 19.95 5.42
CA LEU A 143 6.91 18.70 4.74
C LEU A 143 6.51 17.52 5.65
N GLY A 144 5.71 16.61 5.10
CA GLY A 144 5.32 15.37 5.79
C GLY A 144 6.49 14.39 5.86
N GLN A 145 7.14 14.31 7.02
CA GLN A 145 8.14 13.28 7.30
C GLN A 145 7.41 12.04 7.85
N GLY A 146 7.12 11.07 6.99
CA GLY A 146 6.40 9.86 7.37
C GLY A 146 7.17 9.03 8.40
N GLY A 147 6.93 9.26 9.70
CA GLY A 147 7.35 8.41 10.81
C GLY A 147 8.86 8.22 11.04
N GLN A 148 9.72 8.75 10.18
CA GLN A 148 11.18 8.75 10.39
C GLN A 148 11.55 9.87 11.35
N ARG A 149 11.44 9.59 12.65
CA ARG A 149 12.17 10.30 13.71
C ARG A 149 13.04 9.33 14.47
#